data_AF-Q21KL7-F1
#
_entry.id   AF-Q21KL7-F1
#
_cell.length_a   1.000
_cell.length_b   1.000
_cell.length_c   1.000
_cell.angle_alpha   90.00
_cell.angle_beta   90.00
_cell.angle_gamma   90.00
#
_symmetry.space_group_name_H-M   'P 1'
#
loop_
_entity.id
_entity.type
_entity.pdbx_description
1 polymer ?
#
loop_
_entity_poly.entity_id
_entity_poly.type
_entity_poly.pdbx_seq_one_letter_code
_entity_poly.pdbx_strand_id
1 'polypeptide(L)'
;MNIKQANYEELIATYYEESDAKSVVVELAKLIDEGDENKINWLLRDYHVAAVVDKSEILFRRRADKFMKCCSVIEVAALADFIPDVATSEFAGEIKDVLLHQSVKPYYTEFYPEYLPQELSKRMEGVYNITEDISDSEAYRIMLSFLELDQHFEENLANGYLLRLLDSFTITKKRRSIGVKETVRFKDLVALMHSPQKFIDSLFMDVRKQGVLEKAVNEFSLFIQFCFDLTDLLKLCDNYPLIQRAIWSCYSYWFGVLGEKLEAKLGKALDGFLSWVPPGDLEINADEAIADIQKYVGEARSVLVGLVSYRNRYDSIALNSI
;
A
#
# COMPACT_ATOMS: atom_id res chain seq x y z
N MET A 1 -19.97 20.53 17.17
CA MET A 1 -18.71 20.08 16.55
C MET A 1 -18.96 19.99 15.05
N ASN A 2 -18.10 20.61 14.23
CA ASN A 2 -18.20 20.51 12.76
C ASN A 2 -17.82 19.08 12.35
N ILE A 3 -18.55 18.45 11.42
CA ILE A 3 -18.27 17.08 10.95
C ILE A 3 -16.85 16.97 10.41
N LYS A 4 -16.39 17.95 9.61
CA LYS A 4 -15.02 17.96 9.09
C LYS A 4 -13.99 17.96 10.22
N GLN A 5 -14.25 18.72 11.30
CA GLN A 5 -13.37 18.76 12.47
C GLN A 5 -13.32 17.38 13.17
N ALA A 6 -14.46 16.71 13.30
CA ALA A 6 -14.51 15.36 13.88
C ALA A 6 -13.73 14.35 13.02
N ASN A 7 -13.91 14.40 11.71
CA ASN A 7 -13.16 13.57 10.75
C ASN A 7 -11.65 13.80 10.88
N TYR A 8 -11.23 15.07 10.98
CA TYR A 8 -9.83 15.43 11.16
C TYR A 8 -9.25 14.86 12.46
N GLU A 9 -9.96 15.00 13.58
CA GLU A 9 -9.54 14.45 14.88
C GLU A 9 -9.40 12.92 14.82
N GLU A 10 -10.33 12.22 14.16
CA GLU A 10 -10.27 10.77 13.98
C GLU A 10 -9.08 10.33 13.10
N LEU A 11 -8.81 11.03 12.00
CA LEU A 11 -7.67 10.73 11.13
C LEU A 11 -6.34 10.97 11.85
N ILE A 12 -6.21 12.06 12.61
CA ILE A 12 -5.01 12.36 13.38
C ILE A 12 -4.81 11.33 14.50
N ALA A 13 -5.86 10.99 15.25
CA ALA A 13 -5.79 9.94 16.27
C ALA A 13 -5.28 8.63 15.66
N THR A 14 -5.91 8.18 14.57
CA THR A 14 -5.63 6.87 13.94
C THR A 14 -4.26 6.81 13.27
N TYR A 15 -3.93 7.79 12.41
CA TYR A 15 -2.74 7.71 11.55
C TYR A 15 -1.51 8.40 12.14
N TYR A 16 -1.69 9.31 13.10
CA TYR A 16 -0.57 10.05 13.70
C TYR A 16 -0.31 9.65 15.15
N GLU A 17 -1.30 9.83 16.04
CA GLU A 17 -1.08 9.75 17.49
C GLU A 17 -1.01 8.32 18.02
N GLU A 18 -1.91 7.45 17.58
CA GLU A 18 -1.96 6.04 17.98
C GLU A 18 -1.04 5.16 17.11
N SER A 19 -0.43 5.75 16.09
CA SER A 19 0.53 5.08 15.21
C SER A 19 1.97 5.36 15.63
N ASP A 20 2.93 4.65 15.03
CA ASP A 20 4.34 4.93 15.25
C ASP A 20 4.82 6.27 14.59
N ALA A 21 3.96 6.95 13.82
CA ALA A 21 4.30 8.16 13.08
C ALA A 21 4.73 9.32 13.99
N LYS A 22 3.97 9.62 15.06
CA LYS A 22 4.34 10.68 16.01
C LYS A 22 5.70 10.44 16.64
N SER A 23 6.03 9.18 16.94
CA SER A 23 7.32 8.84 17.55
C SER A 23 8.52 9.14 16.64
N VAL A 24 8.39 8.95 15.32
CA VAL A 24 9.49 9.27 14.38
C VAL A 24 9.57 10.75 14.08
N VAL A 25 8.44 11.48 14.07
CA VAL A 25 8.44 12.95 13.94
C VAL A 25 9.17 13.57 15.13
N VAL A 26 8.85 13.16 16.36
CA VAL A 26 9.55 13.63 17.57
C VAL A 26 11.04 13.30 17.53
N GLU A 27 11.41 12.10 17.06
CA GLU A 27 12.82 11.72 16.94
C GLU A 27 13.55 12.52 15.85
N LEU A 28 12.93 12.76 14.70
CA LEU A 28 13.48 13.58 13.63
C LEU A 28 13.62 15.05 14.05
N ALA A 29 12.59 15.63 14.66
CA ALA A 29 12.63 17.01 15.17
C ALA A 29 13.79 17.20 16.14
N LYS A 30 14.00 16.24 17.05
CA LYS A 30 15.15 16.25 17.96
C LYS A 30 16.49 16.21 17.20
N LEU A 31 16.63 15.36 16.19
CA LEU A 31 17.87 15.29 15.41
C LEU A 31 18.13 16.57 14.61
N ILE A 32 17.07 17.22 14.13
CA ILE A 32 17.12 18.52 13.45
C ILE A 32 17.59 19.60 14.43
N ASP A 33 17.00 19.67 15.61
CA ASP A 33 17.38 20.62 16.67
C ASP A 33 18.84 20.44 17.14
N GLU A 34 19.31 19.19 17.17
CA GLU A 34 20.70 18.84 17.50
C GLU A 34 21.70 19.08 16.34
N GLY A 35 21.20 19.35 15.12
CA GLY A 35 22.02 19.51 13.92
C GLY A 35 22.70 18.21 13.44
N ASP A 36 22.16 17.04 13.80
CA ASP A 36 22.73 15.73 13.46
C ASP A 36 22.28 15.25 12.06
N GLU A 37 22.58 16.06 11.04
CA GLU A 37 22.20 15.77 9.64
C GLU A 37 22.79 14.46 9.14
N ASN A 38 23.99 14.08 9.61
CA ASN A 38 24.64 12.83 9.23
C ASN A 38 23.81 11.61 9.64
N LYS A 39 23.23 11.65 10.85
CA LYS A 39 22.38 10.57 11.34
C LYS A 39 21.04 10.53 10.61
N ILE A 40 20.43 11.67 10.31
CA ILE A 40 19.20 11.72 9.50
C ILE A 40 19.46 11.11 8.11
N ASN A 41 20.51 11.59 7.44
CA ASN A 41 20.91 11.09 6.12
C ASN A 41 21.22 9.58 6.15
N TRP A 42 21.85 9.08 7.21
CA TRP A 42 22.11 7.65 7.36
C TRP A 42 20.83 6.83 7.59
N LEU A 43 19.92 7.30 8.45
CA LEU A 43 18.66 6.61 8.76
C LEU A 43 17.70 6.57 7.56
N LEU A 44 17.69 7.64 6.77
CA LEU A 44 16.79 7.83 5.63
C LEU A 44 17.47 7.62 4.27
N ARG A 45 18.70 7.09 4.20
CA ARG A 45 19.41 6.83 2.93
C ARG A 45 18.66 5.83 2.03
N ASP A 46 18.97 5.84 0.74
CA ASP A 46 18.47 4.85 -0.22
C ASP A 46 18.97 3.40 0.07
N TYR A 47 18.03 2.47 0.28
CA TYR A 47 18.36 1.05 0.46
C TYR A 47 18.87 0.39 -0.82
N HIS A 48 18.53 0.92 -2.00
CA HIS A 48 18.95 0.35 -3.28
C HIS A 48 20.46 0.51 -3.50
N VAL A 49 21.06 1.53 -2.88
CA VAL A 49 22.52 1.75 -2.88
C VAL A 49 23.21 0.87 -1.85
N ALA A 50 22.62 0.72 -0.66
CA ALA A 50 23.19 -0.11 0.40
C ALA A 50 22.10 -0.83 1.21
N ALA A 51 22.22 -2.15 1.31
CA ALA A 51 21.25 -2.97 2.03
C ALA A 51 21.13 -2.52 3.50
N VAL A 52 19.88 -2.44 3.99
CA VAL A 52 19.57 -2.13 5.38
C VAL A 52 19.54 -3.43 6.18
N VAL A 53 20.51 -3.60 7.07
CA VAL A 53 20.64 -4.81 7.91
C VAL A 53 20.52 -4.53 9.40
N ASP A 54 20.69 -3.27 9.82
CA ASP A 54 20.59 -2.88 11.21
C ASP A 54 19.13 -2.86 11.67
N LYS A 55 18.85 -3.50 12.81
CA LYS A 55 17.48 -3.62 13.31
C LYS A 55 16.88 -2.30 13.75
N SER A 56 17.70 -1.39 14.28
CA SER A 56 17.24 -0.08 14.72
C SER A 56 16.93 0.82 13.52
N GLU A 57 17.75 0.76 12.46
CA GLU A 57 17.50 1.44 11.19
C GLU A 57 16.20 0.93 10.54
N ILE A 58 16.01 -0.40 10.47
CA ILE A 58 14.77 -1.00 9.95
C ILE A 58 13.55 -0.52 10.74
N LEU A 59 13.65 -0.52 12.07
CA LEU A 59 12.56 -0.06 12.92
C LEU A 59 12.28 1.43 12.69
N PHE A 60 13.32 2.27 12.63
CA PHE A 60 13.18 3.69 12.36
C PHE A 60 12.49 3.95 11.01
N ARG A 61 12.96 3.33 9.94
CA ARG A 61 12.40 3.50 8.59
C ARG A 61 10.95 3.06 8.50
N ARG A 62 10.59 1.94 9.15
CA ARG A 62 9.19 1.52 9.24
C ARG A 62 8.29 2.58 9.87
N ARG A 63 8.79 3.31 10.87
CA ARG A 63 8.05 4.42 11.49
C ARG A 63 8.01 5.65 10.59
N ALA A 64 9.09 5.93 9.86
CA ALA A 64 9.11 6.96 8.81
C ALA A 64 8.06 6.67 7.72
N ASP A 65 7.92 5.42 7.29
CA ASP A 65 6.88 5.01 6.33
C ASP A 65 5.47 5.26 6.89
N LYS A 66 5.25 5.03 8.21
CA LYS A 66 3.99 5.38 8.86
C LYS A 66 3.72 6.88 8.89
N PHE A 67 4.76 7.70 9.05
CA PHE A 67 4.65 9.15 8.93
C PHE A 67 4.30 9.57 7.49
N MET A 68 4.97 9.04 6.47
CA MET A 68 4.63 9.34 5.07
C MET A 68 3.23 8.88 4.69
N LYS A 69 2.78 7.73 5.23
CA LYS A 69 1.41 7.26 5.09
C LYS A 69 0.39 8.21 5.72
N CYS A 70 0.65 8.69 6.93
CA CYS A 70 -0.17 9.70 7.58
C CYS A 70 -0.29 10.96 6.71
N CYS A 71 0.83 11.50 6.21
CA CYS A 71 0.82 12.63 5.28
C CYS A 71 -0.03 12.34 4.03
N SER A 72 0.07 11.13 3.48
CA SER A 72 -0.71 10.71 2.32
C SER A 72 -2.22 10.72 2.58
N VAL A 73 -2.67 10.12 3.69
CA VAL A 73 -4.10 10.06 4.05
C VAL A 73 -4.66 11.46 4.32
N ILE A 74 -3.90 12.32 5.01
CA ILE A 74 -4.30 13.70 5.28
C ILE A 74 -4.43 14.51 3.99
N GLU A 75 -3.52 14.34 3.03
CA GLU A 75 -3.63 15.06 1.75
C GLU A 75 -4.82 14.58 0.91
N VAL A 76 -5.11 13.26 0.87
CA VAL A 76 -6.31 12.74 0.20
C VAL A 76 -7.58 13.34 0.82
N ALA A 77 -7.64 13.39 2.16
CA ALA A 77 -8.77 13.98 2.88
C ALA A 77 -8.91 15.49 2.63
N ALA A 78 -7.80 16.22 2.55
CA ALA A 78 -7.79 17.65 2.24
C ALA A 78 -8.25 17.91 0.79
N LEU A 79 -7.80 17.11 -0.17
CA LEU A 79 -8.21 17.20 -1.57
C LEU A 79 -9.72 16.99 -1.75
N ALA A 80 -10.29 16.05 -0.98
CA ALA A 80 -11.72 15.74 -0.99
C ALA A 80 -12.56 16.72 -0.15
N ASP A 81 -11.95 17.76 0.44
CA ASP A 81 -12.63 18.69 1.35
C ASP A 81 -13.34 17.97 2.53
N PHE A 82 -12.81 16.81 2.94
CA PHE A 82 -13.36 15.94 3.99
C PHE A 82 -12.95 16.38 5.41
N ILE A 83 -11.88 17.16 5.50
CA ILE A 83 -11.32 17.76 6.71
C ILE A 83 -11.17 19.28 6.53
N PRO A 84 -10.99 20.05 7.61
CA PRO A 84 -10.71 21.49 7.51
C PRO A 84 -9.35 21.74 6.85
N ASP A 85 -9.06 23.01 6.56
CA ASP A 85 -7.77 23.41 5.99
C ASP A 85 -6.60 23.01 6.90
N VAL A 86 -5.84 22.03 6.43
CA VAL A 86 -4.69 21.44 7.12
C VAL A 86 -3.58 22.45 7.32
N ALA A 87 -3.40 23.44 6.44
CA ALA A 87 -2.29 24.39 6.54
C ALA A 87 -2.32 25.23 7.82
N THR A 88 -3.49 25.34 8.46
CA THR A 88 -3.69 26.09 9.71
C THR A 88 -3.85 25.21 10.95
N SER A 89 -3.70 23.90 10.81
CA SER A 89 -3.90 22.95 11.91
C SER A 89 -2.68 22.83 12.82
N GLU A 90 -2.90 22.36 14.05
CA GLU A 90 -1.81 22.04 15.00
C GLU A 90 -0.87 20.97 14.43
N PHE A 91 -1.42 19.96 13.74
CA PHE A 91 -0.64 18.92 13.08
C PHE A 91 0.35 19.50 12.06
N ALA A 92 -0.10 20.41 11.19
CA ALA A 92 0.80 21.04 10.23
C ALA A 92 1.90 21.83 10.93
N GLY A 93 1.58 22.55 12.01
CA GLY A 93 2.58 23.22 12.84
C GLY A 93 3.65 22.28 13.41
N GLU A 94 3.26 21.07 13.82
CA GLU A 94 4.17 20.06 14.39
C GLU A 94 5.05 19.40 13.32
N ILE A 95 4.50 19.05 12.16
CA ILE A 95 5.22 18.23 11.17
C ILE A 95 5.97 19.04 10.11
N LYS A 96 5.63 20.33 9.93
CA LYS A 96 6.13 21.14 8.82
C LYS A 96 7.65 21.22 8.79
N ASP A 97 8.29 21.50 9.94
CA ASP A 97 9.74 21.65 10.02
C ASP A 97 10.46 20.32 9.74
N VAL A 98 9.85 19.19 10.10
CA VAL A 98 10.38 17.85 9.80
C VAL A 98 10.22 17.51 8.33
N LEU A 99 9.02 17.66 7.78
CA LEU A 99 8.73 17.26 6.40
C LEU A 99 9.52 18.12 5.39
N LEU A 100 9.65 19.42 5.65
CA LEU A 100 10.39 20.35 4.78
C LEU A 100 11.91 20.32 5.00
N HIS A 101 12.40 19.59 6.00
CA HIS A 101 13.83 19.56 6.30
C HIS A 101 14.65 18.98 5.14
N GLN A 102 15.77 19.64 4.82
CA GLN A 102 16.60 19.29 3.67
C GLN A 102 17.14 17.85 3.69
N SER A 103 17.38 17.28 4.88
CA SER A 103 17.84 15.89 5.04
C SER A 103 16.71 14.85 5.03
N VAL A 104 15.46 15.27 5.25
CA VAL A 104 14.29 14.38 5.26
C VAL A 104 13.66 14.32 3.88
N LYS A 105 13.56 15.46 3.19
CA LYS A 105 12.94 15.59 1.87
C LYS A 105 13.37 14.54 0.84
N PRO A 106 14.67 14.24 0.66
CA PRO A 106 15.13 13.22 -0.29
C PRO A 106 14.51 11.83 -0.06
N TYR A 107 14.11 11.51 1.17
CA TYR A 107 13.48 10.22 1.48
C TYR A 107 12.24 9.99 0.62
N TYR A 108 11.35 10.98 0.56
CA TYR A 108 10.06 10.86 -0.10
C TYR A 108 10.00 11.54 -1.48
N THR A 109 11.05 12.27 -1.88
CA THR A 109 11.15 12.86 -3.23
C THR A 109 12.06 12.08 -4.18
N GLU A 110 13.10 11.42 -3.65
CA GLU A 110 14.16 10.80 -4.45
C GLU A 110 14.27 9.29 -4.21
N PHE A 111 14.40 8.86 -2.95
CA PHE A 111 14.70 7.46 -2.62
C PHE A 111 13.44 6.58 -2.69
N TYR A 112 12.33 7.09 -2.17
CA TYR A 112 10.99 6.50 -2.24
C TYR A 112 10.03 7.58 -2.71
N PRO A 113 9.98 7.89 -4.02
CA PRO A 113 9.15 8.98 -4.50
C PRO A 113 7.66 8.74 -4.17
N GLU A 114 7.18 9.45 -3.17
CA GLU A 114 5.79 9.46 -2.74
C GLU A 114 5.16 10.80 -3.10
N TYR A 115 4.13 10.75 -3.95
CA TYR A 115 3.52 11.96 -4.50
C TYR A 115 2.81 12.81 -3.42
N LEU A 116 2.06 12.18 -2.52
CA LEU A 116 1.18 12.89 -1.60
C LEU A 116 1.90 13.63 -0.46
N PRO A 117 2.97 13.11 0.16
CA PRO A 117 3.78 13.90 1.09
C PRO A 117 4.36 15.17 0.44
N GLN A 118 4.65 15.13 -0.86
CA GLN A 118 5.12 16.30 -1.63
C GLN A 118 4.00 17.34 -1.80
N GLU A 119 2.78 16.90 -2.15
CA GLU A 119 1.64 17.81 -2.28
C GLU A 119 1.24 18.42 -0.94
N LEU A 120 1.25 17.63 0.14
CA LEU A 120 1.01 18.16 1.49
C LEU A 120 2.07 19.19 1.89
N SER A 121 3.34 18.94 1.57
CA SER A 121 4.43 19.90 1.80
C SER A 121 4.14 21.24 1.12
N LYS A 122 3.78 21.21 -0.17
CA LYS A 122 3.43 22.43 -0.94
C LYS A 122 2.19 23.13 -0.36
N ARG A 123 1.22 22.37 0.14
CA ARG A 123 0.02 22.92 0.82
C ARG A 123 0.39 23.68 2.08
N MET A 124 1.23 23.09 2.94
CA MET A 124 1.72 23.73 4.17
C MET A 124 2.63 24.94 3.93
N GLU A 125 3.27 25.01 2.76
CA GLU A 125 4.03 26.18 2.30
C GLU A 125 3.14 27.28 1.70
N GLY A 126 1.83 27.02 1.50
CA GLY A 126 0.90 27.95 0.87
C GLY A 126 1.08 28.11 -0.63
N VAL A 127 1.87 27.23 -1.26
CA VAL A 127 2.13 27.21 -2.72
C VAL A 127 0.97 26.55 -3.46
N TYR A 128 0.21 25.70 -2.77
CA TYR A 128 -0.84 24.88 -3.31
C TYR A 128 -2.05 24.90 -2.38
N ASN A 129 -3.25 25.16 -2.91
CA ASN A 129 -4.49 25.02 -2.14
C ASN A 129 -5.64 24.50 -3.00
N ILE A 130 -5.31 23.64 -3.98
CA ILE A 130 -6.33 23.07 -4.85
C ILE A 130 -7.09 22.02 -4.05
N THR A 131 -8.40 22.10 -4.14
CA THR A 131 -9.36 21.06 -3.74
C THR A 131 -10.17 20.70 -4.98
N GLU A 132 -10.71 19.49 -5.00
CA GLU A 132 -11.61 19.09 -6.06
C GLU A 132 -13.02 19.63 -5.77
N ASP A 133 -13.76 20.07 -6.79
CA ASP A 133 -15.15 20.49 -6.62
C ASP A 133 -16.04 19.25 -6.51
N ILE A 134 -16.32 18.85 -5.27
CA ILE A 134 -17.07 17.64 -4.91
C ILE A 134 -18.16 17.98 -3.91
N SER A 135 -19.32 17.33 -4.01
CA SER A 135 -20.37 17.49 -3.00
C SER A 135 -19.99 16.79 -1.69
N ASP A 136 -20.41 17.34 -0.55
CA ASP A 136 -20.14 16.76 0.77
C ASP A 136 -20.51 15.27 0.84
N SER A 137 -21.64 14.87 0.24
CA SER A 137 -22.08 13.46 0.24
C SER A 137 -21.16 12.54 -0.57
N GLU A 138 -20.63 13.03 -1.69
CA GLU A 138 -19.73 12.27 -2.55
C GLU A 138 -18.34 12.17 -1.93
N ALA A 139 -17.83 13.27 -1.37
CA ALA A 139 -16.59 13.30 -0.61
C ALA A 139 -16.64 12.30 0.54
N TYR A 140 -17.73 12.30 1.32
CA TYR A 140 -17.90 11.37 2.44
C TYR A 140 -17.92 9.91 1.96
N ARG A 141 -18.66 9.61 0.89
CA ARG A 141 -18.72 8.26 0.32
C ARG A 141 -17.35 7.76 -0.12
N ILE A 142 -16.62 8.56 -0.90
CA ILE A 142 -15.30 8.21 -1.41
C ILE A 142 -14.30 8.04 -0.26
N MET A 143 -14.29 8.97 0.69
CA MET A 143 -13.35 8.92 1.80
C MET A 143 -13.58 7.74 2.72
N LEU A 144 -14.83 7.41 3.05
CA LEU A 144 -15.11 6.20 3.84
C LEU A 144 -14.69 4.94 3.09
N SER A 145 -15.01 4.82 1.80
CA SER A 145 -14.57 3.67 1.00
C SER A 145 -13.04 3.58 0.91
N PHE A 146 -12.34 4.71 0.83
CA PHE A 146 -10.88 4.75 0.86
C PHE A 146 -10.31 4.31 2.22
N LEU A 147 -10.84 4.82 3.33
CA LEU A 147 -10.36 4.49 4.67
C LEU A 147 -10.63 3.02 5.03
N GLU A 148 -11.79 2.49 4.65
CA GLU A 148 -12.12 1.07 4.82
C GLU A 148 -11.15 0.17 4.02
N LEU A 149 -10.88 0.54 2.76
CA LEU A 149 -9.93 -0.17 1.91
C LEU A 149 -8.51 -0.10 2.48
N ASP A 150 -8.08 1.07 2.95
CA ASP A 150 -6.76 1.28 3.53
C ASP A 150 -6.56 0.49 4.81
N GLN A 151 -7.56 0.51 5.70
CA GLN A 151 -7.55 -0.28 6.92
C GLN A 151 -7.44 -1.78 6.59
N HIS A 152 -8.23 -2.27 5.63
CA HIS A 152 -8.14 -3.66 5.20
C HIS A 152 -6.74 -4.02 4.70
N PHE A 153 -6.13 -3.14 3.89
CA PHE A 153 -4.78 -3.31 3.39
C PHE A 153 -3.75 -3.35 4.53
N GLU A 154 -3.82 -2.43 5.49
CA GLU A 154 -2.89 -2.33 6.61
C GLU A 154 -2.94 -3.54 7.55
N GLU A 155 -4.15 -3.99 7.89
CA GLU A 155 -4.36 -5.11 8.81
C GLU A 155 -3.95 -6.46 8.19
N ASN A 156 -4.17 -6.64 6.89
CA ASN A 156 -4.08 -7.95 6.25
C ASN A 156 -2.91 -8.11 5.27
N LEU A 157 -2.41 -7.02 4.67
CA LEU A 157 -1.51 -7.08 3.52
C LEU A 157 -0.19 -6.34 3.71
N ALA A 158 -0.20 -5.13 4.28
CA ALA A 158 0.96 -4.22 4.28
C ALA A 158 2.24 -4.85 4.83
N ASN A 159 2.12 -5.69 5.87
CA ASN A 159 3.25 -6.41 6.46
C ASN A 159 3.31 -7.91 6.11
N GLY A 160 2.46 -8.34 5.18
CA GLY A 160 2.27 -9.72 4.77
C GLY A 160 3.48 -10.37 4.11
N TYR A 161 3.47 -11.69 4.07
CA TYR A 161 4.47 -12.50 3.36
C TYR A 161 4.37 -12.36 1.84
N LEU A 162 3.18 -12.23 1.26
CA LEU A 162 2.98 -12.09 -0.17
C LEU A 162 3.69 -10.85 -0.70
N LEU A 163 3.40 -9.67 -0.14
CA LEU A 163 4.00 -8.41 -0.59
C LEU A 163 5.53 -8.45 -0.51
N ARG A 164 6.08 -9.03 0.55
CA ARG A 164 7.53 -9.27 0.68
C ARG A 164 8.06 -10.20 -0.42
N LEU A 165 7.37 -11.31 -0.73
CA LEU A 165 7.80 -12.21 -1.81
C LEU A 165 7.71 -11.54 -3.20
N LEU A 166 6.71 -10.68 -3.40
CA LEU A 166 6.55 -9.88 -4.61
C LEU A 166 7.67 -8.84 -4.76
N ASP A 167 8.11 -8.25 -3.66
CA ASP A 167 9.24 -7.33 -3.59
C ASP A 167 10.62 -8.05 -3.59
N SER A 168 10.65 -9.27 -4.14
CA SER A 168 11.87 -10.06 -4.37
C SER A 168 12.63 -10.51 -3.11
N PHE A 169 12.01 -10.42 -1.93
CA PHE A 169 12.59 -10.98 -0.72
C PHE A 169 12.63 -12.51 -0.78
N THR A 170 13.73 -13.07 -0.28
CA THR A 170 13.79 -14.48 0.10
C THR A 170 13.56 -14.58 1.60
N ILE A 171 12.46 -15.22 2.00
CA ILE A 171 12.08 -15.30 3.42
C ILE A 171 12.63 -16.60 4.00
N THR A 172 13.59 -16.48 4.91
CA THR A 172 14.13 -17.64 5.65
C THR A 172 13.63 -17.62 7.08
N LYS A 173 12.81 -18.59 7.47
CA LYS A 173 12.33 -18.76 8.85
C LYS A 173 12.66 -20.14 9.41
N LYS A 174 13.07 -20.19 10.68
CA LYS A 174 13.21 -21.46 11.39
C LYS A 174 11.83 -21.89 11.90
N ARG A 175 11.28 -23.00 11.39
CA ARG A 175 10.05 -23.58 11.93
C ARG A 175 10.35 -24.13 13.32
N ARG A 176 9.79 -23.49 14.35
CA ARG A 176 10.02 -23.85 15.77
C ARG A 176 9.66 -25.32 16.06
N SER A 177 8.66 -25.86 15.37
CA SER A 177 8.18 -27.23 15.54
C SER A 177 9.12 -28.31 15.01
N ILE A 178 10.01 -28.01 14.06
CA ILE A 178 10.81 -29.02 13.34
C ILE A 178 12.31 -28.69 13.36
N GLY A 179 12.70 -27.49 13.81
CA GLY A 179 14.09 -27.05 13.82
C GLY A 179 14.70 -26.76 12.45
N VAL A 180 13.96 -27.01 11.36
CA VAL A 180 14.38 -26.81 9.96
C VAL A 180 14.20 -25.34 9.55
N LYS A 181 15.16 -24.82 8.78
CA LYS A 181 15.05 -23.53 8.10
C LYS A 181 14.22 -23.70 6.83
N GLU A 182 13.06 -23.07 6.80
CA GLU A 182 12.22 -22.91 5.62
C GLU A 182 12.71 -21.68 4.86
N THR A 183 13.03 -21.82 3.57
CA THR A 183 13.41 -20.72 2.68
C THR A 183 12.39 -20.65 1.56
N VAL A 184 11.62 -19.56 1.52
CA VAL A 184 10.52 -19.38 0.56
C VAL A 184 10.82 -18.22 -0.38
N ARG A 185 10.56 -18.44 -1.67
CA ARG A 185 10.57 -17.45 -2.75
C ARG A 185 9.22 -17.44 -3.45
N PHE A 186 8.95 -16.37 -4.20
CA PHE A 186 7.68 -16.23 -4.93
C PHE A 186 7.38 -17.40 -5.88
N LYS A 187 8.41 -18.00 -6.51
CA LYS A 187 8.21 -19.17 -7.38
C LYS A 187 7.67 -20.41 -6.64
N ASP A 188 7.92 -20.51 -5.34
CA ASP A 188 7.42 -21.61 -4.52
C ASP A 188 5.91 -21.43 -4.26
N LEU A 189 5.45 -20.18 -4.14
CA LEU A 189 4.02 -19.84 -4.17
C LEU A 189 3.40 -20.23 -5.50
N VAL A 190 3.99 -19.82 -6.63
CA VAL A 190 3.50 -20.21 -7.96
C VAL A 190 3.38 -21.73 -8.10
N ALA A 191 4.39 -22.49 -7.66
CA ALA A 191 4.35 -23.95 -7.71
C ALA A 191 3.21 -24.55 -6.85
N LEU A 192 2.90 -23.93 -5.71
CA LEU A 192 1.77 -24.33 -4.88
C LEU A 192 0.43 -24.01 -5.58
N MET A 193 0.28 -22.85 -6.22
CA MET A 193 -0.94 -22.48 -6.96
C MET A 193 -1.25 -23.44 -8.13
N HIS A 194 -0.22 -24.05 -8.73
CA HIS A 194 -0.37 -25.06 -9.78
C HIS A 194 -0.73 -26.46 -9.24
N SER A 195 -0.85 -26.62 -7.92
CA SER A 195 -1.18 -27.89 -7.28
C SER A 195 -2.53 -27.78 -6.54
N PRO A 196 -3.68 -28.04 -7.21
CA PRO A 196 -5.02 -27.79 -6.65
C PRO A 196 -5.20 -28.34 -5.23
N GLN A 197 -4.85 -29.61 -5.02
CA GLN A 197 -5.00 -30.22 -3.69
C GLN A 197 -4.12 -29.56 -2.63
N LYS A 198 -2.86 -29.24 -2.95
CA LYS A 198 -1.96 -28.56 -1.99
C LYS A 198 -2.42 -27.15 -1.68
N PHE A 199 -2.96 -26.45 -2.67
CA PHE A 199 -3.58 -25.15 -2.49
C PHE A 199 -4.76 -25.24 -1.53
N ILE A 200 -5.70 -26.16 -1.79
CA ILE A 200 -6.87 -26.39 -0.92
C ILE A 200 -6.41 -26.76 0.51
N ASP A 201 -5.48 -27.70 0.66
CA ASP A 201 -4.95 -28.11 1.95
C ASP A 201 -4.29 -26.94 2.71
N SER A 202 -3.66 -26.00 1.98
CA SER A 202 -3.05 -24.82 2.58
C SER A 202 -4.08 -23.81 3.11
N LEU A 203 -5.21 -23.64 2.41
CA LEU A 203 -6.30 -22.77 2.84
C LEU A 203 -6.98 -23.29 4.12
N PHE A 204 -7.15 -24.61 4.23
CA PHE A 204 -7.80 -25.24 5.39
C PHE A 204 -6.83 -25.56 6.54
N MET A 205 -5.55 -25.20 6.42
CA MET A 205 -4.57 -25.43 7.46
C MET A 205 -4.80 -24.51 8.67
N ASP A 206 -4.81 -25.07 9.89
CA ASP A 206 -4.85 -24.30 11.15
C ASP A 206 -3.79 -23.18 11.12
N VAL A 207 -4.22 -21.94 11.38
CA VAL A 207 -3.38 -20.72 11.36
C VAL A 207 -2.09 -20.86 12.17
N ARG A 208 -2.11 -21.65 13.25
CA ARG A 208 -0.94 -21.91 14.11
C ARG A 208 0.10 -22.83 13.46
N LYS A 209 -0.30 -23.61 12.45
CA LYS A 209 0.55 -24.54 11.69
C LYS A 209 1.03 -23.97 10.36
N GLN A 210 0.38 -22.90 9.87
CA GLN A 210 0.76 -22.24 8.62
C GLN A 210 2.21 -21.72 8.68
N GLY A 211 3.01 -22.11 7.69
CA GLY A 211 4.35 -21.58 7.44
C GLY A 211 4.29 -20.25 6.70
N VAL A 212 5.42 -19.89 6.07
CA VAL A 212 5.48 -18.67 5.26
C VAL A 212 4.64 -18.83 4.00
N LEU A 213 4.73 -20.00 3.38
CA LEU A 213 4.09 -20.26 2.10
C LEU A 213 2.56 -20.27 2.21
N GLU A 214 2.00 -20.97 3.20
CA GLU A 214 0.54 -21.04 3.37
C GLU A 214 -0.07 -19.67 3.72
N LYS A 215 0.66 -18.83 4.49
CA LYS A 215 0.22 -17.46 4.76
C LYS A 215 0.23 -16.59 3.53
N ALA A 216 1.28 -16.67 2.71
CA ALA A 216 1.37 -15.93 1.46
C ALA A 216 0.25 -16.34 0.46
N VAL A 217 -0.20 -17.59 0.50
CA VAL A 217 -1.35 -18.07 -0.31
C VAL A 217 -2.66 -17.45 0.17
N ASN A 218 -2.91 -17.39 1.48
CA ASN A 218 -4.09 -16.71 2.01
C ASN A 218 -4.08 -15.20 1.70
N GLU A 219 -2.91 -14.57 1.82
CA GLU A 219 -2.74 -13.16 1.47
C GLU A 219 -2.87 -12.93 -0.05
N PHE A 220 -2.59 -13.92 -0.90
CA PHE A 220 -2.79 -13.81 -2.36
C PHE A 220 -4.25 -13.53 -2.70
N SER A 221 -5.20 -14.29 -2.14
CA SER A 221 -6.62 -14.05 -2.40
C SER A 221 -7.08 -12.69 -1.88
N LEU A 222 -6.60 -12.28 -0.69
CA LEU A 222 -6.89 -10.97 -0.12
C LEU A 222 -6.33 -9.84 -0.98
N PHE A 223 -5.13 -10.00 -1.52
CA PHE A 223 -4.51 -9.00 -2.38
C PHE A 223 -5.24 -8.87 -3.73
N ILE A 224 -5.68 -9.98 -4.32
CA ILE A 224 -6.50 -9.91 -5.54
C ILE A 224 -7.83 -9.21 -5.26
N GLN A 225 -8.51 -9.55 -4.14
CA GLN A 225 -9.74 -8.85 -3.74
C GLN A 225 -9.50 -7.35 -3.54
N PHE A 226 -8.44 -6.98 -2.83
CA PHE A 226 -8.01 -5.58 -2.69
C PHE A 226 -7.83 -4.88 -4.04
N CYS A 227 -7.29 -5.57 -5.06
CA CYS A 227 -7.16 -4.99 -6.41
C CYS A 227 -8.52 -4.72 -7.07
N PHE A 228 -9.50 -5.59 -6.88
CA PHE A 228 -10.87 -5.36 -7.35
C PHE A 228 -11.48 -4.15 -6.62
N ASP A 229 -11.41 -4.14 -5.29
CA ASP A 229 -11.99 -3.08 -4.47
C ASP A 229 -11.35 -1.72 -4.76
N LEU A 230 -10.02 -1.68 -4.94
CA LEU A 230 -9.30 -0.48 -5.38
C LEU A 230 -9.76 -0.03 -6.76
N THR A 231 -9.96 -0.94 -7.71
CA THR A 231 -10.42 -0.59 -9.05
C THR A 231 -11.82 0.02 -9.01
N ASP A 232 -12.71 -0.52 -8.19
CA ASP A 232 -14.07 -0.01 -8.05
C ASP A 232 -14.11 1.32 -7.32
N LEU A 233 -13.26 1.52 -6.30
CA LEU A 233 -13.04 2.82 -5.67
C LEU A 233 -12.50 3.86 -6.67
N LEU A 234 -11.56 3.50 -7.53
CA LEU A 234 -11.04 4.42 -8.53
C LEU A 234 -12.11 4.79 -9.56
N LYS A 235 -12.96 3.85 -10.00
CA LYS A 235 -14.11 4.14 -10.87
C LYS A 235 -15.13 5.06 -10.19
N LEU A 236 -15.33 4.90 -8.87
CA LEU A 236 -16.18 5.80 -8.08
C LEU A 236 -15.70 7.26 -8.18
N CYS A 237 -14.40 7.45 -8.39
CA CYS A 237 -13.74 8.74 -8.54
C CYS A 237 -13.57 9.21 -9.99
N ASP A 238 -14.24 8.60 -10.99
CA ASP A 238 -14.02 8.92 -12.42
C ASP A 238 -14.29 10.41 -12.76
N ASN A 239 -15.17 11.08 -12.01
CA ASN A 239 -15.46 12.51 -12.18
C ASN A 239 -14.54 13.42 -11.34
N TYR A 240 -13.66 12.84 -10.53
CA TYR A 240 -12.82 13.53 -9.56
C TYR A 240 -11.35 13.09 -9.75
N PRO A 241 -10.71 13.50 -10.86
CA PRO A 241 -9.37 13.04 -11.23
C PRO A 241 -8.26 13.33 -10.21
N LEU A 242 -8.35 14.40 -9.42
CA LEU A 242 -7.34 14.70 -8.39
C LEU A 242 -7.43 13.69 -7.24
N ILE A 243 -8.64 13.41 -6.76
CA ILE A 243 -8.91 12.42 -5.71
C ILE A 243 -8.58 11.02 -6.22
N GLN A 244 -8.99 10.67 -7.45
CA GLN A 244 -8.67 9.37 -8.06
C GLN A 244 -7.15 9.14 -8.11
N ARG A 245 -6.40 10.14 -8.58
CA ARG A 245 -4.93 10.09 -8.60
C ARG A 245 -4.35 9.97 -7.21
N ALA A 246 -4.88 10.71 -6.24
CA ALA A 246 -4.40 10.70 -4.88
C ALA A 246 -4.58 9.31 -4.23
N ILE A 247 -5.77 8.73 -4.32
CA ILE A 247 -6.05 7.38 -3.83
C ILE A 247 -5.15 6.34 -4.49
N TRP A 248 -4.97 6.39 -5.82
CA TRP A 248 -4.04 5.48 -6.50
C TRP A 248 -2.60 5.67 -6.02
N SER A 249 -2.20 6.91 -5.75
CA SER A 249 -0.83 7.26 -5.33
C SER A 249 -0.44 6.63 -3.99
N CYS A 250 -1.41 6.41 -3.09
CA CYS A 250 -1.20 5.65 -1.84
C CYS A 250 -0.69 4.21 -2.06
N TYR A 251 -0.92 3.65 -3.25
CA TYR A 251 -0.52 2.29 -3.62
C TYR A 251 0.44 2.26 -4.82
N SER A 252 0.97 3.42 -5.21
CA SER A 252 1.82 3.58 -6.39
C SER A 252 3.17 2.85 -6.29
N TYR A 253 3.64 2.52 -5.09
CA TYR A 253 4.79 1.61 -4.95
C TYR A 253 4.53 0.26 -5.63
N TRP A 254 3.37 -0.34 -5.37
CA TRP A 254 3.03 -1.66 -5.90
C TRP A 254 2.70 -1.57 -7.40
N PHE A 255 1.82 -0.66 -7.80
CA PHE A 255 1.33 -0.62 -9.18
C PHE A 255 2.15 0.27 -10.12
N GLY A 256 2.87 1.25 -9.58
CA GLY A 256 3.73 2.16 -10.34
C GLY A 256 5.19 1.75 -10.35
N VAL A 257 5.80 1.55 -9.17
CA VAL A 257 7.23 1.22 -9.05
C VAL A 257 7.52 -0.24 -9.40
N LEU A 258 6.82 -1.20 -8.79
CA LEU A 258 6.94 -2.61 -9.18
C LEU A 258 6.23 -2.89 -10.51
N GLY A 259 5.04 -2.33 -10.70
CA GLY A 259 4.32 -2.25 -11.99
C GLY A 259 4.25 -3.58 -12.75
N GLU A 260 4.80 -3.61 -13.97
CA GLU A 260 4.80 -4.80 -14.83
C GLU A 260 5.41 -6.05 -14.16
N LYS A 261 6.37 -5.88 -13.24
CA LYS A 261 6.93 -7.03 -12.49
C LYS A 261 5.91 -7.62 -11.53
N LEU A 262 5.10 -6.78 -10.88
CA LEU A 262 4.00 -7.21 -10.01
C LEU A 262 2.97 -7.96 -10.84
N GLU A 263 2.51 -7.35 -11.93
CA GLU A 263 1.55 -7.93 -12.88
C GLU A 263 2.03 -9.29 -13.39
N ALA A 264 3.26 -9.38 -13.91
CA ALA A 264 3.80 -10.62 -14.45
C ALA A 264 3.95 -11.73 -13.38
N LYS A 265 4.32 -11.37 -12.15
CA LYS A 265 4.43 -12.33 -11.04
C LYS A 265 3.06 -12.87 -10.65
N LEU A 266 2.09 -11.99 -10.41
CA LEU A 266 0.73 -12.38 -10.03
C LEU A 266 0.03 -13.11 -11.18
N GLY A 267 0.24 -12.67 -12.42
CA GLY A 267 -0.28 -13.33 -13.63
C GLY A 267 0.17 -14.78 -13.75
N LYS A 268 1.42 -15.10 -13.42
CA LYS A 268 1.92 -16.48 -13.36
C LYS A 268 1.32 -17.30 -12.23
N ALA A 269 1.03 -16.68 -11.09
CA ALA A 269 0.31 -17.36 -10.01
C ALA A 269 -1.13 -17.67 -10.43
N LEU A 270 -1.80 -16.72 -11.10
CA LEU A 270 -3.16 -16.89 -11.64
C LEU A 270 -3.24 -17.98 -12.73
N ASP A 271 -2.24 -18.11 -13.59
CA ASP A 271 -2.18 -19.20 -14.59
C ASP A 271 -2.28 -20.60 -13.96
N GLY A 272 -1.86 -20.73 -12.71
CA GLY A 272 -1.97 -21.99 -11.97
C GLY A 272 -3.41 -22.50 -11.93
N PHE A 273 -4.39 -21.61 -11.73
CA PHE A 273 -5.81 -21.98 -11.67
C PHE A 273 -6.36 -22.51 -13.00
N LEU A 274 -5.85 -22.02 -14.14
CA LEU A 274 -6.31 -22.46 -15.46
C LEU A 274 -5.99 -23.93 -15.76
N SER A 275 -5.04 -24.51 -15.01
CA SER A 275 -4.68 -25.93 -15.13
C SER A 275 -5.51 -26.86 -14.24
N TRP A 276 -6.43 -26.30 -13.45
CA TRP A 276 -7.22 -27.08 -12.51
C TRP A 276 -8.33 -27.83 -13.24
N VAL A 277 -8.28 -29.16 -13.17
CA VAL A 277 -9.32 -30.05 -13.68
C VAL A 277 -10.09 -30.58 -12.48
N PRO A 278 -11.42 -30.37 -12.42
CA PRO A 278 -12.25 -30.96 -11.38
C PRO A 278 -12.07 -32.49 -11.37
N PRO A 279 -11.97 -33.12 -10.18
CA PRO A 279 -12.02 -34.58 -10.07
C PRO A 279 -13.26 -35.13 -10.78
N GLY A 280 -13.07 -36.11 -11.67
CA GLY A 280 -14.13 -36.64 -12.55
C GLY A 280 -15.23 -37.43 -11.83
N ASP A 281 -15.13 -37.58 -10.51
CA ASP A 281 -16.05 -38.26 -9.61
C ASP A 281 -17.02 -37.31 -8.87
N LEU A 282 -16.88 -36.00 -9.04
CA LEU A 282 -17.82 -35.02 -8.47
C LEU A 282 -19.01 -34.80 -9.41
N GLU A 283 -20.24 -34.81 -8.87
CA GLU A 283 -21.47 -34.37 -9.55
C GLU A 283 -21.50 -32.85 -9.80
N ILE A 284 -20.33 -32.22 -9.94
CA ILE A 284 -20.20 -30.82 -10.30
C ILE A 284 -20.15 -30.75 -11.82
N ASN A 285 -20.88 -29.79 -12.39
CA ASN A 285 -20.77 -29.47 -13.81
C ASN A 285 -19.35 -28.94 -14.09
N ALA A 286 -18.44 -29.83 -14.48
CA ALA A 286 -17.02 -29.52 -14.66
C ALA A 286 -16.80 -28.38 -15.65
N ASP A 287 -17.66 -28.28 -16.68
CA ASP A 287 -17.60 -27.22 -17.68
C ASP A 287 -17.93 -25.84 -17.09
N GLU A 288 -18.91 -25.78 -16.17
CA GLU A 288 -19.28 -24.55 -15.46
C GLU A 288 -18.17 -24.08 -14.52
N ALA A 289 -17.59 -25.00 -13.75
CA ALA A 289 -16.46 -24.69 -12.86
C ALA A 289 -15.23 -24.20 -13.63
N ILE A 290 -14.92 -24.81 -14.78
CA ILE A 290 -13.82 -24.37 -15.66
C ILE A 290 -14.12 -22.96 -16.21
N ALA A 291 -15.35 -22.70 -16.66
CA ALA A 291 -15.75 -21.39 -17.17
C ALA A 291 -15.63 -20.30 -16.09
N ASP A 292 -16.04 -20.58 -14.86
CA ASP A 292 -15.93 -19.65 -13.73
C ASP A 292 -14.47 -19.34 -13.38
N ILE A 293 -13.60 -20.36 -13.37
CA ILE A 293 -12.16 -20.16 -13.17
C ILE A 293 -11.56 -19.29 -14.27
N GLN A 294 -11.89 -19.57 -15.54
CA GLN A 294 -11.41 -18.78 -16.67
C GLN A 294 -11.88 -17.32 -16.58
N LYS A 295 -13.14 -17.11 -16.22
CA LYS A 295 -13.71 -15.78 -16.01
C LYS A 295 -12.99 -15.03 -14.90
N TYR A 296 -12.85 -15.64 -13.71
CA TYR A 296 -12.15 -15.04 -12.58
C TYR A 296 -10.70 -14.67 -12.93
N VAL A 297 -9.94 -15.60 -13.53
CA VAL A 297 -8.55 -15.34 -13.93
C VAL A 297 -8.48 -14.21 -14.96
N GLY A 298 -9.39 -14.18 -15.93
CA GLY A 298 -9.48 -13.11 -16.93
C GLY A 298 -9.76 -11.74 -16.31
N GLU A 299 -10.73 -11.67 -15.40
CA GLU A 299 -11.10 -10.44 -14.69
C GLU A 299 -9.97 -9.95 -13.79
N ALA A 300 -9.36 -10.82 -12.99
CA ALA A 300 -8.25 -10.47 -12.11
C ALA A 300 -7.04 -9.93 -12.89
N ARG A 301 -6.75 -10.51 -14.06
CA ARG A 301 -5.72 -9.99 -14.96
C ARG A 301 -6.04 -8.61 -15.50
N SER A 302 -7.28 -8.42 -15.97
CA SER A 302 -7.74 -7.12 -16.48
C SER A 302 -7.62 -6.03 -15.42
N VAL A 303 -8.01 -6.33 -14.18
CA VAL A 303 -7.87 -5.45 -13.02
C VAL A 303 -6.40 -5.09 -12.77
N LEU A 304 -5.49 -6.07 -12.71
CA LEU A 304 -4.07 -5.83 -12.50
C LEU A 304 -3.46 -4.94 -13.59
N VAL A 305 -3.75 -5.23 -14.86
CA VAL A 305 -3.31 -4.42 -16.00
C VAL A 305 -3.85 -2.99 -15.89
N GLY A 306 -5.13 -2.85 -15.53
CA GLY A 306 -5.77 -1.57 -15.30
C GLY A 306 -5.03 -0.73 -14.25
N LEU A 307 -4.80 -1.31 -13.07
CA LEU A 307 -4.11 -0.65 -11.95
C LEU A 307 -2.66 -0.24 -12.29
N VAL A 308 -1.93 -1.08 -13.03
CA VAL A 308 -0.56 -0.74 -13.49
C VAL A 308 -0.59 0.37 -14.56
N SER A 309 -1.61 0.39 -15.42
CA SER A 309 -1.73 1.39 -16.49
C SER A 309 -2.01 2.81 -16.02
N TYR A 310 -2.53 3.00 -14.79
CA TYR A 310 -2.81 4.32 -14.22
C TYR A 310 -1.55 5.19 -14.11
N ARG A 311 -0.38 4.58 -13.92
CA ARG A 311 0.91 5.29 -13.95
C ARG A 311 1.06 6.16 -15.20
N ASN A 312 0.82 5.56 -16.38
CA ASN A 312 0.96 6.24 -17.67
C ASN A 312 -0.04 7.39 -17.81
N ARG A 313 -1.24 7.26 -17.22
CA ARG A 313 -2.25 8.33 -17.23
C ARG A 313 -1.77 9.51 -16.40
N TYR A 314 -1.24 9.29 -15.21
CA TYR A 314 -0.89 10.38 -14.29
C TYR A 314 0.47 11.03 -14.58
N ASP A 315 1.43 10.29 -15.14
CA ASP A 315 2.69 10.88 -15.64
C ASP A 315 2.42 11.92 -16.75
N SER A 316 1.34 11.74 -17.53
CA SER A 316 0.92 12.69 -18.56
C SER A 316 0.21 13.95 -18.03
N ILE A 317 -0.43 13.85 -16.85
CA ILE A 317 -1.11 14.98 -16.20
C ILE A 317 -0.11 15.88 -15.47
N ALA A 318 0.92 15.30 -14.84
CA ALA A 318 1.97 16.05 -14.15
C ALA A 318 2.71 17.05 -15.06
N LEU A 319 2.76 16.79 -16.37
CA LEU A 319 3.38 17.69 -17.36
C LEU A 319 2.47 18.85 -17.79
N ASN A 320 1.17 18.80 -17.51
CA ASN A 320 0.18 19.80 -17.94
C ASN A 320 -0.37 20.66 -16.78
N SER A 321 0.02 20.36 -15.53
CA SER A 321 -0.46 21.03 -14.32
C SER A 321 0.59 21.96 -13.67
N ILE A 322 1.70 22.22 -14.36
CA ILE A 322 2.75 23.21 -14.03
C ILE A 322 2.77 24.26 -15.15
#